data_AF-A0A2G6KE81-F1
#
_entry.id   AF-A0A2G6KE81-F1
#
_cell.length_a   1.000
_cell.length_b   1.000
_cell.length_c   1.000
_cell.angle_alpha   90.00
_cell.angle_beta   90.00
_cell.angle_gamma   90.00
#
_symmetry.space_group_name_H-M   'P 1'
#
loop_
_entity.id
_entity.type
_entity.pdbx_description
1 polymer ?
#
loop_
_entity_poly.entity_id
_entity_poly.type
_entity_poly.pdbx_seq_one_letter_code
_entity_poly.pdbx_strand_id
1 'polypeptide(L)'
;MVALSLEQAKIAGVVVTAALAIGALVIAWTVKQITQKVVGAAVFAVLAFLVWSQRSSLQDCANTIVADGVTNATCEFFGQDISIPLGD
;
A
#
# COMPACT_ATOMS: atom_id res chain seq x y z
N MET A 1 12.60 -48.74 23.80
CA MET A 1 12.94 -47.46 24.46
C MET A 1 14.13 -46.91 23.71
N VAL A 2 13.99 -45.78 23.02
CA VAL A 2 15.11 -45.17 22.28
C VAL A 2 16.08 -44.61 23.33
N ALA A 3 17.12 -45.37 23.65
CA ALA A 3 18.18 -44.92 24.55
C ALA A 3 19.10 -43.99 23.77
N LEU A 4 18.70 -42.73 23.61
CA LEU A 4 19.62 -41.68 23.20
C LEU A 4 20.70 -41.59 24.28
N SER A 5 21.97 -41.64 23.89
CA SER A 5 23.04 -41.33 24.84
C SER A 5 22.87 -39.88 25.33
N LEU A 6 23.29 -39.60 26.56
CA LEU A 6 23.23 -38.25 27.15
C LEU A 6 23.90 -37.21 26.22
N GLU A 7 24.95 -37.64 25.52
CA GLU A 7 25.67 -36.83 24.54
C GLU A 7 24.86 -36.54 23.28
N GLN A 8 24.15 -37.53 22.73
CA GLN A 8 23.23 -37.32 21.60
C GLN A 8 22.11 -36.34 21.95
N ALA A 9 21.53 -36.46 23.14
CA ALA A 9 20.47 -35.56 23.59
C ALA A 9 20.97 -34.10 23.70
N LYS A 10 22.20 -33.92 24.20
CA LYS A 10 22.81 -32.59 24.35
C LYS A 10 23.11 -31.95 22.99
N ILE A 11 23.67 -32.71 22.05
CA ILE A 11 23.94 -32.23 20.69
C ILE A 11 22.63 -31.90 19.97
N ALA A 12 21.63 -32.77 20.06
CA ALA A 12 20.32 -32.52 19.45
C ALA A 12 19.67 -31.25 20.01
N GLY A 13 19.75 -31.02 21.32
CA GLY A 13 19.24 -29.80 21.95
C GLY A 13 19.90 -28.53 21.40
N VAL A 14 21.23 -28.53 21.25
CA VAL A 14 21.98 -27.39 20.68
C VAL A 14 21.59 -27.15 19.22
N VAL A 15 21.52 -28.21 18.41
CA VAL A 15 21.16 -28.11 16.98
C VAL A 15 19.75 -27.56 16.81
N VAL A 16 18.78 -28.08 17.57
CA VAL A 16 17.38 -27.60 17.51
C VAL A 16 17.30 -26.14 17.93
N THR A 17 17.98 -25.76 19.00
CA THR A 17 17.99 -24.37 19.48
C THR A 17 18.61 -23.42 18.44
N ALA A 18 19.73 -23.82 17.83
CA ALA A 18 20.37 -23.04 16.76
C ALA A 18 19.46 -22.93 15.53
N ALA A 19 18.80 -24.01 15.13
CA ALA A 19 17.86 -24.01 14.01
C ALA A 19 16.67 -23.06 14.27
N LEU A 20 16.11 -23.07 15.48
CA LEU A 20 15.03 -22.16 15.87
C LEU A 20 15.50 -20.69 15.86
N ALA A 21 16.70 -20.42 16.35
CA ALA A 21 17.27 -19.06 16.33
C ALA A 21 17.44 -18.54 14.90
N ILE A 22 17.96 -19.37 13.98
CA ILE A 22 18.07 -19.02 12.57
C ILE A 22 16.69 -18.82 11.95
N GLY A 23 15.74 -19.72 12.24
CA GLY A 23 14.36 -19.61 11.77
C GLY A 23 13.70 -18.29 12.18
N ALA A 24 13.92 -17.86 13.43
CA ALA A 24 13.41 -16.58 13.93
C ALA A 24 13.99 -15.38 13.15
N LEU A 25 15.28 -15.39 12.83
CA LEU A 25 15.92 -14.34 12.03
C LEU A 25 15.36 -14.29 10.60
N VAL A 26 15.15 -15.45 9.98
CA VAL A 26 14.56 -15.54 8.63
C VAL A 26 13.15 -14.95 8.64
N ILE A 27 12.31 -15.34 9.60
CA ILE A 27 10.94 -14.82 9.71
C ILE A 27 10.97 -13.30 9.92
N ALA A 28 11.81 -12.79 10.83
CA ALA A 28 11.92 -11.35 11.07
C ALA A 28 12.34 -10.59 9.79
N TRP A 29 13.26 -11.15 9.01
CA TRP A 29 13.70 -10.56 7.75
C TRP A 29 12.59 -10.59 6.69
N THR A 30 11.88 -11.71 6.55
CA THR A 30 10.76 -11.86 5.62
C THR A 30 9.62 -10.90 5.95
N VAL A 31 9.23 -10.79 7.22
CA VAL A 31 8.20 -9.84 7.66
C VAL A 31 8.61 -8.41 7.32
N LYS A 32 9.86 -8.02 7.59
CA LYS A 32 10.36 -6.68 7.24
C LYS A 32 10.21 -6.38 5.75
N GLN A 33 10.58 -7.32 4.89
CA GLN A 33 10.48 -7.17 3.43
C GLN A 33 9.02 -7.08 2.95
N ILE A 34 8.14 -7.93 3.49
CA ILE A 34 6.72 -7.94 3.12
C ILE A 34 6.04 -6.68 3.59
N THR A 35 6.26 -6.24 4.83
CA THR A 35 5.64 -5.03 5.37
C THR A 35 5.95 -3.80 4.52
N GLN A 36 7.20 -3.64 4.06
CA GLN A 36 7.54 -2.52 3.17
C GLN A 36 6.78 -2.57 1.83
N LYS A 37 6.65 -3.76 1.24
CA LYS A 37 5.89 -3.93 0.00
C LYS A 37 4.40 -3.67 0.17
N VAL A 38 3.82 -4.18 1.26
CA VAL A 38 2.38 -4.01 1.57
C VAL A 38 2.07 -2.55 1.88
N VAL A 39 2.89 -1.89 2.70
CA VAL A 39 2.72 -0.46 3.01
C VAL A 39 2.88 0.38 1.74
N GLY A 40 3.90 0.11 0.93
CA GLY A 40 4.07 0.80 -0.35
C GLY A 40 2.86 0.64 -1.27
N ALA A 41 2.39 -0.59 -1.45
CA ALA A 41 1.19 -0.89 -2.24
C ALA A 41 -0.05 -0.19 -1.68
N ALA A 42 -0.23 -0.18 -0.35
CA ALA A 42 -1.33 0.52 0.31
C ALA A 42 -1.28 2.03 0.06
N VAL A 43 -0.10 2.66 0.16
CA VAL A 43 0.07 4.08 -0.16
C VAL A 43 -0.33 4.37 -1.61
N PHE A 44 0.18 3.60 -2.57
CA PHE A 44 -0.20 3.77 -3.97
C PHE A 44 -1.69 3.53 -4.22
N ALA A 45 -2.31 2.56 -3.52
CA ALA A 45 -3.75 2.32 -3.61
C ALA A 45 -4.57 3.50 -3.07
N VAL A 46 -4.14 4.11 -1.94
CA VAL A 46 -4.78 5.33 -1.42
C VAL A 46 -4.62 6.48 -2.41
N LEU A 47 -3.42 6.71 -2.94
CA LEU A 47 -3.19 7.76 -3.92
C LEU A 47 -4.05 7.56 -5.18
N ALA A 48 -4.12 6.33 -5.69
CA ALA A 48 -4.97 5.99 -6.83
C ALA A 48 -6.45 6.23 -6.52
N PHE A 49 -6.91 5.85 -5.33
CA PHE A 49 -8.29 6.10 -4.88
C PHE A 49 -8.59 7.61 -4.78
N LEU A 50 -7.69 8.40 -4.22
CA LEU A 50 -7.84 9.85 -4.12
C LEU A 50 -7.94 10.49 -5.51
N VAL A 51 -7.09 10.10 -6.45
CA VAL A 51 -7.16 10.58 -7.85
C VAL A 51 -8.47 10.14 -8.51
N TRP A 52 -8.88 8.88 -8.31
CA TRP A 52 -10.14 8.37 -8.85
C TRP A 52 -11.35 9.13 -8.30
N SER A 53 -11.39 9.42 -7.01
CA SER A 53 -12.50 10.16 -6.38
C SER A 53 -12.66 11.57 -6.96
N GLN A 54 -11.56 12.22 -7.36
CA GLN A 54 -11.56 13.55 -7.96
C GLN A 54 -12.01 13.57 -9.42
N ARG A 55 -12.14 12.41 -10.07
CA ARG A 55 -12.78 12.30 -11.39
C ARG A 55 -14.23 12.79 -11.35
N SER A 56 -14.93 12.62 -10.22
CA SER A 56 -16.31 13.08 -10.06
C SER A 56 -16.43 14.60 -10.13
N SER A 57 -15.56 15.33 -9.42
CA SER A 57 -15.51 16.80 -9.45
C SER A 57 -15.31 17.37 -10.86
N LEU A 58 -14.52 16.71 -11.70
CA LEU A 58 -14.34 17.08 -13.11
C LEU A 58 -15.60 16.83 -13.96
N GLN A 59 -16.33 15.74 -13.70
CA GLN A 59 -17.57 15.43 -14.40
C GLN A 59 -18.71 16.37 -13.99
N ASP A 60 -18.81 16.70 -12.70
CA ASP A 60 -19.81 17.64 -12.19
C ASP A 60 -19.56 19.06 -12.70
N CYS A 61 -18.28 19.45 -12.77
CA CYS A 61 -17.84 20.69 -13.42
C CYS A 61 -18.25 20.75 -14.89
N ALA A 62 -17.96 19.70 -15.67
CA ALA A 62 -18.35 19.64 -17.08
C ALA A 62 -19.87 19.68 -17.29
N ASN A 63 -20.64 19.00 -16.43
CA ASN A 63 -22.10 19.03 -16.50
C ASN A 63 -22.67 20.42 -16.18
N THR A 64 -22.08 21.15 -15.23
CA THR A 64 -22.50 22.51 -14.86
C THR A 64 -22.25 23.49 -16.01
N ILE A 65 -21.08 23.41 -16.64
CA ILE A 65 -20.73 24.20 -17.83
C ILE A 65 -21.75 24.00 -18.96
N VAL A 66 -22.12 22.74 -19.24
CA VAL A 66 -23.10 22.39 -20.29
C VAL A 66 -24.51 22.87 -19.92
N ALA A 67 -24.91 22.78 -18.65
CA ALA A 67 -26.24 23.18 -18.19
C ALA A 67 -26.43 24.71 -18.15
N ASP A 68 -25.42 25.46 -17.72
CA ASP A 68 -25.49 26.92 -17.57
C ASP A 68 -25.07 27.70 -18.83
N GLY A 69 -24.57 27.01 -19.86
CA GLY A 69 -24.18 27.61 -21.15
C GLY A 69 -23.02 28.62 -21.05
N VAL A 70 -22.24 28.55 -19.97
CA VAL A 70 -21.07 29.40 -19.72
C VAL A 70 -19.83 28.80 -20.36
N THR A 71 -19.00 29.63 -20.99
CA THR A 71 -17.76 29.20 -21.67
C THR A 71 -16.58 28.99 -20.72
N ASN A 72 -16.72 29.34 -19.44
CA ASN A 72 -15.68 29.20 -18.43
C ASN A 72 -16.31 28.80 -17.09
N ALA A 73 -15.79 27.76 -16.44
CA ALA A 73 -16.11 27.47 -15.04
C ALA A 73 -14.83 27.25 -14.21
N THR A 74 -14.90 27.71 -12.97
CA THR A 74 -13.87 27.48 -11.95
C THR A 74 -14.26 26.26 -11.14
N CYS A 75 -13.39 25.27 -11.13
CA CYS A 75 -13.66 23.98 -10.51
C CYS A 75 -12.51 23.61 -9.57
N GLU A 76 -12.86 23.15 -8.38
CA GLU A 76 -11.88 22.76 -7.39
C GLU A 76 -11.36 21.35 -7.70
N PHE A 77 -10.05 21.23 -7.95
CA PHE A 77 -9.36 19.97 -8.16
C PHE A 77 -8.15 19.92 -7.24
N PHE A 78 -8.09 18.90 -6.39
CA PHE A 78 -7.03 18.74 -5.40
C PHE A 78 -6.91 19.93 -4.41
N GLY A 79 -8.03 20.62 -4.12
CA GLY A 79 -8.06 21.82 -3.28
C GLY A 79 -7.48 23.06 -3.96
N GLN A 80 -7.32 23.04 -5.29
CA GLN A 80 -6.95 24.20 -6.09
C GLN A 80 -8.07 24.53 -7.06
N ASP A 81 -8.41 25.81 -7.12
CA ASP A 81 -9.32 26.36 -8.12
C ASP A 81 -8.63 26.35 -9.49
N ILE A 82 -9.09 25.46 -10.38
CA ILE A 82 -8.70 25.47 -11.79
C ILE A 82 -9.84 26.02 -12.63
N SER A 83 -9.54 27.10 -13.36
CA SER A 83 -10.42 27.67 -14.37
C SER A 83 -10.26 26.87 -15.66
N ILE A 84 -11.33 26.21 -16.11
CA ILE A 84 -11.33 25.48 -17.37
C ILE A 84 -12.02 26.36 -18.41
N PRO A 85 -11.27 26.96 -19.36
CA PRO A 85 -11.88 27.57 -20.53
C PRO A 85 -12.35 26.46 -21.48
N LEU A 86 -13.63 26.49 -21.85
CA LEU A 86 -14.05 25.75 -23.03
C LEU A 86 -13.45 26.47 -24.24
N GLY A 87 -12.41 25.86 -24.81
CA GLY A 87 -11.95 26.23 -26.15
C GLY A 87 -13.09 26.01 -27.15
N ASP A 88 -13.22 26.97 -28.04
CA ASP A 88 -14.14 27.09 -29.20
C ASP A 88 -14.61 25.78 -29.83
#